data_AF-A0AB39WW56-F1
#
_entry.id   AF-A0AB39WW56-F1
#
_cell.length_a   1.000
_cell.length_b   1.000
_cell.length_c   1.000
_cell.angle_alpha   90.00
_cell.angle_beta   90.00
_cell.angle_gamma   90.00
#
_symmetry.space_group_name_H-M   'P 1'
#
loop_
_entity.id
_entity.type
_entity.pdbx_description
1 polymer ?
#
loop_
_entity_poly.entity_id
_entity_poly.type
_entity_poly.pdbx_seq_one_letter_code
_entity_poly.pdbx_strand_id
1 'polypeptide(L)'
;MTSPIPSIDQLQTLALPAPVSYLPQTWGWWALLGLVLSGLAVWAARACLHWRRDRYRREALQRLAQLRAANDPLGTLRELPTLLKRVALSMPVPQAAGPLQGEAWQNFLRRHGPQPVPEDFSQQLAFLAYAPDEQLLALPAIQRQQLVDTCTRWVELHHVAV
;
A
#
# COMPACT_ATOMS: atom_id res chain seq x y z
N MET A 1 51.70 31.04 -78.74
CA MET A 1 51.34 31.85 -77.57
C MET A 1 51.01 30.88 -76.46
N THR A 2 51.94 30.68 -75.53
CA THR A 2 51.81 29.66 -74.48
C THR A 2 51.21 30.33 -73.24
N SER A 3 49.98 29.98 -72.88
CA SER A 3 49.32 30.51 -71.69
C SER A 3 50.03 30.00 -70.43
N PRO A 4 50.36 30.85 -69.44
CA PRO A 4 50.99 30.40 -68.21
C PRO A 4 50.02 29.52 -67.43
N ILE A 5 50.50 28.37 -66.97
CA ILE A 5 49.74 27.41 -66.16
C ILE A 5 49.61 28.02 -64.74
N PRO A 6 48.39 28.20 -64.20
CA PRO A 6 48.20 28.78 -62.88
C PRO A 6 48.84 27.92 -61.79
N SER A 7 49.55 28.57 -60.86
CA SER A 7 50.28 27.93 -59.77
C SER A 7 49.35 27.52 -58.62
N ILE A 8 49.68 26.41 -57.96
CA ILE A 8 48.89 25.81 -56.87
C ILE A 8 48.78 26.74 -55.66
N ASP A 9 49.70 27.69 -55.50
CA ASP A 9 49.68 28.72 -54.44
C ASP A 9 48.51 29.71 -54.56
N GLN A 10 47.76 29.71 -55.67
CA GLN A 10 46.53 30.50 -55.83
C GLN A 10 45.28 29.83 -55.24
N LEU A 11 45.40 28.62 -54.69
CA LEU A 11 44.28 27.93 -54.04
C LEU A 11 43.97 28.58 -52.69
N GLN A 12 42.93 29.42 -52.67
CA GLN A 12 42.36 29.93 -51.42
C GLN A 12 41.68 28.81 -50.63
N THR A 13 42.16 28.55 -49.41
CA THR A 13 41.54 27.60 -48.49
C THR A 13 40.17 28.13 -48.05
N LEU A 14 39.10 27.47 -48.49
CA LEU A 14 37.74 27.79 -48.05
C LEU A 14 37.64 27.56 -46.53
N ALA A 15 37.23 28.60 -45.79
CA ALA A 15 36.95 28.45 -44.37
C ALA A 15 35.84 27.40 -44.17
N LEU A 16 36.07 26.43 -43.28
CA LEU A 16 35.07 25.40 -42.98
C LEU A 16 33.80 26.08 -42.45
N PRO A 17 32.60 25.65 -42.92
CA PRO A 17 31.36 26.17 -42.38
C PRO A 17 31.28 25.82 -40.89
N ALA A 18 30.68 26.72 -40.11
CA ALA A 18 30.41 26.46 -38.70
C ALA A 18 29.62 25.13 -38.57
N PRO A 19 29.96 24.28 -37.58
CA PRO A 19 29.34 22.97 -37.44
C PRO A 19 27.82 23.14 -37.27
N VAL A 20 27.07 22.50 -38.16
CA VAL A 20 25.61 22.52 -38.11
C VAL A 20 25.17 21.69 -36.91
N SER A 21 24.29 22.26 -36.08
CA SER A 21 23.74 21.51 -34.96
C SER A 21 22.89 20.36 -35.49
N TYR A 22 23.28 19.12 -35.17
CA TYR A 22 22.55 17.91 -35.55
C TYR A 22 21.35 17.61 -34.64
N LEU A 23 21.09 18.45 -33.63
CA LEU A 23 19.91 18.32 -32.79
C LEU A 23 18.75 19.06 -33.45
N PRO A 24 17.70 18.37 -33.95
CA PRO A 24 16.51 19.04 -34.43
C PRO A 24 15.81 19.66 -33.21
N GLN A 25 16.01 20.97 -33.01
CA GLN A 25 15.34 21.75 -31.97
C GLN A 25 13.88 21.98 -32.37
N THR A 26 13.12 20.89 -32.36
CA THR A 26 11.70 20.87 -32.70
C THR A 26 10.88 20.84 -31.42
N TRP A 27 9.71 21.46 -31.47
CA TRP A 27 8.73 21.47 -30.38
C TRP A 27 8.29 20.04 -29.96
N GLY A 28 8.52 19.04 -30.80
CA GLY A 28 8.21 17.63 -30.54
C GLY A 28 8.89 17.08 -29.29
N TRP A 29 10.11 17.52 -28.94
CA TRP A 29 10.77 17.10 -27.69
C TRP A 29 10.04 17.61 -26.44
N TRP A 30 9.51 18.84 -26.49
CA TRP A 30 8.69 19.37 -25.41
C TRP A 30 7.35 18.65 -25.30
N ALA A 31 6.74 18.30 -26.44
CA ALA A 31 5.53 17.48 -26.45
C ALA A 31 5.77 16.07 -25.86
N LEU A 32 6.88 15.42 -26.23
CA LEU A 32 7.31 14.14 -25.66
C LEU A 32 7.60 14.25 -24.16
N LEU A 33 8.33 15.29 -23.75
CA LEU A 33 8.62 15.54 -22.33
C LEU A 33 7.32 15.72 -21.55
N GLY A 34 6.37 16.52 -22.05
CA GLY A 34 5.06 16.72 -21.44
C GLY A 34 4.28 15.41 -21.31
N LEU A 35 4.29 14.57 -22.34
CA LEU A 35 3.68 13.24 -22.32
C LEU A 35 4.30 12.37 -21.22
N VAL A 36 5.63 12.28 -21.17
CA VAL A 36 6.35 11.47 -20.17
C VAL A 36 6.06 11.97 -18.74
N LEU A 37 6.12 13.28 -18.52
CA LEU A 37 5.81 13.88 -17.22
C LEU A 37 4.36 13.62 -16.79
N SER A 38 3.41 13.73 -17.73
CA SER A 38 2.00 13.43 -17.43
C SER A 38 1.80 11.95 -17.05
N GLY A 39 2.46 11.03 -17.76
CA GLY A 39 2.42 9.61 -17.44
C GLY A 39 3.00 9.30 -16.07
N LEU A 40 4.16 9.90 -15.75
CA LEU A 40 4.80 9.78 -14.43
C LEU A 40 3.91 10.36 -13.32
N ALA A 41 3.26 11.50 -13.55
CA ALA A 41 2.36 12.11 -12.58
C ALA A 41 1.15 11.22 -12.29
N VAL A 42 0.52 10.65 -13.33
CA VAL A 42 -0.61 9.72 -13.17
C VAL A 42 -0.17 8.45 -12.45
N TRP A 43 0.99 7.91 -12.80
CA TRP A 43 1.55 6.72 -12.14
C TRP A 43 1.85 6.99 -10.66
N ALA A 44 2.53 8.10 -10.35
CA ALA A 44 2.84 8.50 -8.98
C ALA A 44 1.58 8.76 -8.16
N ALA A 45 0.57 9.41 -8.74
CA ALA A 45 -0.72 9.62 -8.08
C ALA A 45 -1.40 8.29 -7.75
N ARG A 46 -1.44 7.33 -8.69
CA ARG A 46 -2.00 5.99 -8.43
C ARG A 46 -1.23 5.22 -7.37
N ALA A 47 0.10 5.24 -7.44
CA ALA A 47 0.96 4.60 -6.44
C ALA A 47 0.76 5.22 -5.05
N CYS A 48 0.66 6.55 -4.96
CA CYS A 48 0.40 7.26 -3.71
C CYS A 48 -0.99 6.93 -3.15
N LEU A 49 -2.02 6.86 -4.00
CA LEU A 49 -3.37 6.47 -3.58
C LEU A 49 -3.40 5.02 -3.08
N HIS A 50 -2.75 4.08 -3.77
CA HIS A 50 -2.60 2.70 -3.28
C HIS A 50 -1.85 2.66 -1.95
N TRP A 51 -0.73 3.38 -1.84
CA TRP A 51 0.05 3.43 -0.61
C TRP A 51 -0.73 4.02 0.58
N ARG A 52 -1.52 5.08 0.33
CA ARG A 52 -2.42 5.67 1.33
C ARG A 52 -3.50 4.71 1.76
N ARG A 53 -4.04 3.92 0.82
CA ARG A 53 -5.00 2.86 1.12
C ARG A 53 -4.36 1.79 2.00
N ASP A 54 -3.10 1.43 1.82
CA ASP A 54 -2.46 0.40 2.66
C ASP A 54 -1.95 0.92 4.02
N ARG A 55 -2.07 2.22 4.29
CA ARG A 55 -1.55 2.81 5.54
C ARG A 55 -2.25 2.28 6.78
N TYR A 56 -3.59 2.13 6.74
CA TYR A 56 -4.36 1.63 7.88
C TYR A 56 -3.91 0.21 8.29
N ARG A 57 -3.57 -0.64 7.30
CA ARG A 57 -3.08 -1.99 7.54
C ARG A 57 -1.73 -1.97 8.25
N ARG A 58 -0.82 -1.10 7.80
CA ARG A 58 0.50 -0.94 8.44
C ARG A 58 0.37 -0.46 9.88
N GLU A 59 -0.49 0.52 10.13
CA GLU A 59 -0.75 1.03 11.48
C GLU A 59 -1.34 -0.05 12.38
N ALA A 60 -2.28 -0.84 11.88
CA ALA A 60 -2.87 -1.95 12.64
C ALA A 60 -1.86 -3.05 12.97
N LEU A 61 -1.01 -3.45 12.02
CA LEU A 61 0.05 -4.44 12.26
C LEU A 61 1.11 -3.93 13.23
N GLN A 62 1.49 -2.65 13.13
CA GLN A 62 2.38 -2.01 14.10
C GLN A 62 1.77 -2.01 15.50
N ARG A 63 0.47 -1.72 15.61
CA ARG A 63 -0.22 -1.73 16.91
C ARG A 63 -0.31 -3.14 17.48
N LEU A 64 -0.60 -4.16 16.66
CA LEU A 64 -0.55 -5.57 17.08
C LEU A 64 0.84 -5.98 17.56
N ALA A 65 1.89 -5.56 16.86
CA ALA A 65 3.27 -5.83 17.28
C ALA A 65 3.61 -5.17 18.62
N GLN A 66 3.15 -3.92 18.84
CA GLN A 66 3.31 -3.24 20.13
C GLN A 66 2.57 -3.97 21.26
N LEU A 67 1.34 -4.42 21.02
CA LEU A 67 0.57 -5.17 22.01
C LEU A 67 1.22 -6.52 22.34
N ARG A 68 1.77 -7.21 21.33
CA ARG A 68 2.50 -8.47 21.53
C ARG A 68 3.80 -8.28 22.33
N ALA A 69 4.46 -7.14 22.17
CA ALA A 69 5.66 -6.79 22.92
C ALA A 69 5.35 -6.24 24.33
N ALA A 70 4.14 -5.73 24.55
CA ALA A 70 3.71 -5.26 25.85
C ALA A 70 3.54 -6.44 26.81
N ASN A 71 4.05 -6.29 28.04
CA ASN A 71 3.87 -7.29 29.09
C ASN A 71 2.50 -7.12 29.81
N ASP A 72 1.46 -6.83 29.03
CA ASP A 72 0.07 -6.64 29.50
C ASP A 72 -0.89 -7.49 28.65
N PRO A 73 -1.14 -8.74 29.07
CA PRO A 73 -2.05 -9.63 28.35
C PRO A 73 -3.50 -9.14 28.36
N LEU A 74 -3.94 -8.48 29.44
CA LEU A 74 -5.32 -8.01 29.57
C LEU A 74 -5.60 -6.86 28.62
N GLY A 75 -4.73 -5.85 28.61
CA GLY A 75 -4.81 -4.73 27.68
C GLY A 75 -4.76 -5.21 26.23
N THR A 76 -3.88 -6.16 25.94
CA THR A 76 -3.78 -6.78 24.61
C THR A 76 -5.10 -7.41 24.18
N LEU A 77 -5.66 -8.30 24.99
CA LEU A 77 -6.90 -9.01 24.65
C LEU A 77 -8.09 -8.07 24.46
N ARG A 78 -8.20 -7.02 25.29
CA ARG A 78 -9.28 -6.02 25.16
C ARG A 78 -9.12 -5.12 23.94
N GLU A 79 -7.89 -4.85 23.52
CA GLU A 79 -7.64 -3.98 22.37
C GLU A 79 -7.85 -4.71 21.03
N LEU A 80 -7.68 -6.05 20.98
CA LEU A 80 -7.84 -6.85 19.74
C LEU A 80 -9.18 -6.63 19.03
N PRO A 81 -10.37 -6.76 19.66
CA PRO A 81 -11.66 -6.57 18.99
C PRO A 81 -11.85 -5.14 18.48
N THR A 82 -11.37 -4.17 19.26
CA THR A 82 -11.46 -2.74 18.92
C THR A 82 -10.59 -2.42 17.71
N LEU A 83 -9.37 -2.93 17.69
CA LEU A 83 -8.45 -2.78 16.57
C LEU A 83 -9.02 -3.43 15.30
N LEU A 84 -9.53 -4.66 15.39
CA LEU A 84 -10.10 -5.37 14.24
C LEU A 84 -11.31 -4.62 13.65
N LYS A 85 -12.18 -4.09 14.50
CA LYS A 85 -13.30 -3.24 14.06
C LYS A 85 -12.81 -1.95 13.40
N ARG A 86 -11.78 -1.29 13.93
CA ARG A 86 -11.17 -0.11 13.28
C ARG A 86 -10.58 -0.46 11.91
N VAL A 87 -9.93 -1.61 11.78
CA VAL A 87 -9.44 -2.10 10.47
C VAL A 87 -10.62 -2.29 9.52
N ALA A 88 -11.66 -3.01 9.93
CA ALA A 88 -12.85 -3.22 9.10
C ALA A 88 -13.52 -1.92 8.65
N LEU A 89 -13.65 -0.93 9.54
CA LEU A 89 -14.21 0.39 9.22
C LEU A 89 -13.34 1.22 8.27
N SER A 90 -12.02 1.01 8.27
CA SER A 90 -11.07 1.69 7.38
C SER A 90 -10.90 0.99 6.04
N MET A 91 -11.47 -0.21 5.86
CA MET A 91 -11.49 -0.88 4.57
C MET A 91 -12.37 -0.11 3.58
N PRO A 92 -11.91 0.13 2.34
CA PRO A 92 -12.67 0.86 1.34
C PRO A 92 -13.69 -0.06 0.65
N VAL A 93 -14.59 -0.68 1.42
CA VAL A 93 -15.68 -1.52 0.94
C VAL A 93 -17.03 -0.92 1.33
N PRO A 94 -18.05 -0.98 0.45
CA PRO A 94 -19.36 -0.35 0.70
C PRO A 94 -20.04 -0.85 1.98
N GLN A 95 -19.72 -2.07 2.40
CA GLN A 95 -20.32 -2.76 3.54
C GLN A 95 -19.58 -2.50 4.87
N ALA A 96 -18.46 -1.77 4.87
CA ALA A 96 -17.70 -1.47 6.09
C ALA A 96 -18.55 -0.72 7.14
N ALA A 97 -19.53 0.08 6.69
CA ALA A 97 -20.45 0.83 7.56
C ALA A 97 -21.67 0.02 8.05
N GLY A 98 -21.78 -1.28 7.70
CA GLY A 98 -22.86 -2.16 8.17
C GLY A 98 -22.76 -2.51 9.67
N PRO A 99 -23.72 -3.28 10.21
CA PRO A 99 -23.68 -3.69 11.61
C PRO A 99 -22.50 -4.64 11.87
N LEU A 100 -21.41 -4.10 12.44
CA LEU A 100 -20.23 -4.85 12.90
C LEU A 100 -20.48 -5.54 14.25
N GLN A 101 -21.60 -6.26 14.34
CA GLN A 101 -22.05 -6.99 15.53
C GLN A 101 -22.71 -8.33 15.15
N GLY A 102 -22.67 -9.30 16.07
CA GLY A 102 -23.36 -10.59 15.92
C GLY A 102 -22.99 -11.34 14.63
N GLU A 103 -23.98 -11.99 14.01
CA GLU A 103 -23.76 -12.75 12.77
C GLU A 103 -23.33 -11.91 11.57
N ALA A 104 -23.79 -10.66 11.48
CA ALA A 104 -23.38 -9.77 10.40
C ALA A 104 -21.87 -9.51 10.45
N TRP A 105 -21.31 -9.42 11.65
CA TRP A 105 -19.86 -9.33 11.84
C TRP A 105 -19.13 -10.61 11.45
N GLN A 106 -19.63 -11.78 11.86
CA GLN A 106 -19.06 -13.07 11.46
C GLN A 106 -19.03 -13.22 9.94
N ASN A 107 -20.15 -12.91 9.27
CA ASN A 107 -20.27 -12.96 7.82
C ASN A 107 -19.29 -12.00 7.14
N PHE A 108 -19.12 -10.78 7.68
CA PHE A 108 -18.13 -9.83 7.18
C PHE A 108 -16.70 -10.38 7.30
N LEU A 109 -16.34 -10.93 8.46
CA LEU A 109 -15.01 -11.51 8.71
C LEU A 109 -14.72 -12.68 7.77
N ARG A 110 -15.70 -13.56 7.51
CA ARG A 110 -15.56 -14.67 6.56
C ARG A 110 -15.46 -14.18 5.10
N ARG A 111 -16.20 -13.13 4.74
CA ARG A 111 -16.22 -12.60 3.36
C ARG A 111 -14.92 -11.91 2.99
N HIS A 112 -14.32 -11.21 3.95
CA HIS A 112 -13.13 -10.38 3.73
C HIS A 112 -11.84 -10.99 4.28
N GLY A 113 -11.90 -12.09 5.02
CA GLY A 113 -10.74 -12.74 5.63
C GLY A 113 -10.24 -13.98 4.87
N PRO A 114 -9.05 -14.48 5.23
CA PRO A 114 -8.53 -15.74 4.72
C PRO A 114 -9.34 -16.93 5.24
N GLN A 115 -9.72 -17.85 4.35
CA GLN A 115 -10.40 -19.08 4.76
C GLN A 115 -9.39 -20.15 5.24
N PRO A 116 -9.73 -20.91 6.30
CA PRO A 116 -10.94 -20.85 7.11
C PRO A 116 -10.83 -19.87 8.29
N VAL A 117 -11.85 -19.00 8.46
CA VAL A 117 -12.08 -18.23 9.69
C VAL A 117 -12.94 -19.09 10.64
N PRO A 118 -12.63 -19.19 11.94
CA PRO A 118 -13.45 -19.97 12.89
C PRO A 118 -14.91 -19.48 12.92
N GLU A 119 -15.88 -20.40 12.99
CA GLU A 119 -17.33 -20.08 13.00
C GLU A 119 -17.73 -19.17 14.17
N ASP A 120 -17.08 -19.32 15.33
CA ASP A 120 -17.37 -18.52 16.53
C ASP A 120 -16.45 -17.31 16.70
N PHE A 121 -15.70 -16.90 15.66
CA PHE A 121 -14.68 -15.85 15.79
C PHE A 121 -15.27 -14.51 16.25
N SER A 122 -16.44 -14.12 15.73
CA SER A 122 -17.16 -12.92 16.20
C SER A 122 -17.54 -12.98 17.67
N GLN A 123 -17.92 -14.18 18.15
CA GLN A 123 -18.31 -14.41 19.54
C GLN A 123 -17.09 -14.37 20.45
N GLN A 124 -15.97 -14.95 20.02
CA GLN A 124 -14.69 -14.88 20.73
C GLN A 124 -14.24 -13.42 20.88
N LEU A 125 -14.33 -12.62 19.81
CA LEU A 125 -14.01 -11.19 19.87
C LEU A 125 -14.97 -10.41 20.79
N ALA A 126 -16.26 -10.75 20.82
CA ALA A 126 -17.21 -10.16 21.75
C ALA A 126 -16.88 -10.54 23.20
N PHE A 127 -16.54 -11.80 23.45
CA PHE A 127 -16.07 -12.27 24.75
C PHE A 127 -14.83 -11.48 25.20
N LEU A 128 -13.82 -11.31 24.34
CA LEU A 128 -12.64 -10.51 24.65
C LEU A 128 -12.95 -9.04 25.01
N ALA A 129 -13.99 -8.46 24.39
CA ALA A 129 -14.37 -7.07 24.61
C ALA A 129 -15.16 -6.84 25.92
N TYR A 130 -15.99 -7.81 26.32
CA TYR A 130 -16.96 -7.64 27.42
C TYR A 130 -16.74 -8.56 28.62
N ALA A 131 -15.85 -9.56 28.52
CA ALA A 131 -15.62 -10.49 29.62
C ALA A 131 -14.96 -9.80 30.84
N PRO A 132 -15.26 -10.30 32.05
CA PRO A 132 -14.55 -9.90 33.28
C PRO A 132 -13.04 -10.19 33.17
N ASP A 133 -12.23 -9.33 33.79
CA ASP A 133 -10.77 -9.45 33.77
C ASP A 133 -10.28 -10.79 34.33
N GLU A 134 -10.96 -11.34 35.34
CA GLU A 134 -10.65 -12.64 35.93
C GLU A 134 -10.76 -13.78 34.91
N GLN A 135 -11.80 -13.76 34.07
CA GLN A 135 -12.01 -14.79 33.05
C GLN A 135 -10.95 -14.69 31.93
N LEU A 136 -10.54 -13.47 31.58
CA LEU A 136 -9.49 -13.23 30.59
C LEU A 136 -8.11 -13.66 31.09
N LEU A 137 -7.81 -13.46 32.38
CA LEU A 137 -6.59 -13.94 33.01
C LEU A 137 -6.56 -15.47 33.17
N ALA A 138 -7.73 -16.08 33.37
CA ALA A 138 -7.87 -17.54 33.46
C ALA A 138 -7.64 -18.25 32.11
N LEU A 139 -7.64 -17.53 30.98
CA LEU A 139 -7.38 -18.11 29.67
C LEU A 139 -5.94 -18.66 29.57
N PRO A 140 -5.76 -19.92 29.13
CA PRO A 140 -4.44 -20.47 28.86
C PRO A 140 -3.62 -19.57 27.93
N ALA A 141 -2.32 -19.43 28.20
CA ALA A 141 -1.42 -18.61 27.39
C ALA A 141 -1.46 -19.00 25.90
N ILE A 142 -1.59 -20.29 25.60
CA ILE A 142 -1.71 -20.84 24.24
C ILE A 142 -2.95 -20.28 23.54
N GLN A 143 -4.12 -20.29 24.19
CA GLN A 143 -5.37 -19.79 23.59
C GLN A 143 -5.28 -18.28 23.34
N ARG A 144 -4.68 -17.53 24.27
CA ARG A 144 -4.46 -16.08 24.10
C ARG A 144 -3.58 -15.79 22.87
N GLN A 145 -2.51 -16.54 22.68
CA GLN A 145 -1.63 -16.41 21.51
C GLN A 145 -2.35 -16.79 20.21
N GLN A 146 -3.12 -17.88 20.22
CA GLN A 146 -3.92 -18.30 19.06
C GLN A 146 -4.91 -17.20 18.62
N LEU A 147 -5.55 -16.51 19.57
CA LEU A 147 -6.46 -15.40 19.26
C LEU A 147 -5.73 -14.21 18.65
N VAL A 148 -4.57 -13.83 19.21
CA VAL A 148 -3.70 -12.78 18.65
C VAL A 148 -3.26 -13.14 17.24
N ASP A 149 -2.79 -14.37 17.03
CA ASP A 149 -2.30 -14.85 15.72
C ASP A 149 -3.43 -14.90 14.69
N THR A 150 -4.65 -15.31 15.10
CA THR A 150 -5.83 -15.31 14.23
C THR A 150 -6.22 -13.89 13.81
N CYS A 151 -6.24 -12.94 14.76
CA CYS A 151 -6.49 -11.52 14.46
C CYS A 151 -5.41 -10.95 13.53
N THR A 152 -4.14 -11.26 13.80
CA THR A 152 -3.00 -10.80 12.99
C THR A 152 -3.12 -11.32 11.56
N ARG A 153 -3.35 -12.63 11.39
CA ARG A 153 -3.54 -13.25 10.08
C ARG A 153 -4.70 -12.63 9.31
N TRP A 154 -5.80 -12.31 9.99
CA TRP A 154 -6.93 -11.63 9.35
C TRP A 154 -6.52 -10.24 8.84
N VAL A 155 -5.83 -9.42 9.64
CA VAL A 155 -5.35 -8.08 9.24
C VAL A 155 -4.26 -8.15 8.15
N GLU A 156 -3.50 -9.23 8.07
CA GLU A 156 -2.51 -9.44 7.02
C GLU A 156 -3.11 -9.89 5.69
N LEU A 157 -4.13 -10.73 5.74
CA LEU A 157 -4.64 -11.40 4.55
C LEU A 157 -6.03 -10.92 4.14
N HIS A 158 -6.59 -9.91 4.82
CA HIS A 158 -7.91 -9.41 4.46
C HIS A 158 -7.90 -8.88 3.03
N HIS A 159 -8.84 -9.37 2.23
CA HIS A 159 -8.96 -9.01 0.83
C HIS A 159 -9.93 -7.84 0.70
N VAL A 160 -9.40 -6.69 0.30
CA VAL A 160 -10.22 -5.61 -0.24
C VAL A 160 -10.42 -5.94 -1.71
N ALA A 161 -11.60 -6.41 -2.09
CA ALA A 161 -11.94 -6.58 -3.50
C ALA A 161 -11.74 -5.22 -4.20
N VAL A 162 -10.83 -5.18 -5.17
CA VAL A 162 -10.54 -4.02 -6.03
C VAL A 162 -11.50 -4.01 -7.21
#